data_AF-Q1MGW5-F1
#
_entry.id   AF-Q1MGW5-F1
#
_cell.length_a   1.000
_cell.length_b   1.000
_cell.length_c   1.000
_cell.angle_alpha   90.00
_cell.angle_beta   90.00
_cell.angle_gamma   90.00
#
_symmetry.space_group_name_H-M   'P 1'
#
loop_
_entity.id
_entity.type
_entity.pdbx_description
1 polymer ?
#
loop_
_entity_poly.entity_id
_entity_poly.type
_entity_poly.pdbx_seq_one_letter_code
_entity_poly.pdbx_strand_id
1 'polypeptide(L)'
;MRASRWNHFRGRMREIEKLIRHRHGDIVPGADDALIYVEVIAGLALVEFKEEFVEVVLGWAARWLPWARKADIEDVIYERTKVRFSDLSADALGHALHLSYAERSALDIRTIGAFDVPKRKRAKLQKEKRRQRDRSRKEEQRRAAGALSRADYLANSFSQVRPWEAFGISRRTWERRGKPMPDAATISDCDPISLAA
;
A
#
# COMPACT_ATOMS: atom_id res chain seq x y z
N MET A 1 22.47 -23.53 -0.44
CA MET A 1 22.59 -22.13 -0.91
C MET A 1 22.11 -21.20 0.20
N ARG A 2 23.01 -20.51 0.91
CA ARG A 2 22.63 -19.53 1.93
C ARG A 2 22.01 -18.33 1.21
N ALA A 3 20.78 -17.95 1.56
CA ALA A 3 20.15 -16.74 1.07
C ALA A 3 21.12 -15.56 1.28
N SER A 4 21.51 -14.88 0.20
CA SER A 4 22.41 -13.73 0.25
C SER A 4 21.88 -12.73 1.27
N ARG A 5 22.73 -12.33 2.23
CA ARG A 5 22.39 -11.35 3.26
C ARG A 5 21.88 -10.09 2.55
N TRP A 6 20.64 -9.67 2.86
CA TRP A 6 20.03 -8.51 2.22
C TRP A 6 20.97 -7.30 2.27
N ASN A 7 21.37 -6.81 1.10
CA ASN A 7 22.26 -5.67 0.98
C ASN A 7 21.40 -4.39 0.92
N HIS A 8 21.38 -3.66 2.04
CA HIS A 8 20.55 -2.47 2.22
C HIS A 8 20.91 -1.35 1.23
N PHE A 9 22.21 -1.22 0.90
CA PHE A 9 22.69 -0.33 -0.16
C PHE A 9 22.05 -0.70 -1.51
N ARG A 10 22.16 -1.96 -1.97
CA ARG A 10 21.62 -2.39 -3.26
C ARG A 10 20.12 -2.20 -3.37
N GLY A 11 19.38 -2.44 -2.28
CA GLY A 11 17.93 -2.22 -2.23
C GLY A 11 17.58 -0.75 -2.45
N ARG A 12 18.21 0.14 -1.69
CA ARG A 12 17.98 1.60 -1.78
C ARG A 12 18.45 2.19 -3.09
N MET A 13 19.62 1.78 -3.58
CA MET A 13 20.15 2.23 -4.87
C MET A 13 19.18 1.89 -6.00
N ARG A 14 18.61 0.68 -6.07
CA ARG A 14 17.58 0.34 -7.07
C ARG A 14 16.32 1.19 -6.95
N GLU A 15 15.89 1.53 -5.73
CA GLU A 15 14.73 2.41 -5.52
C GLU A 15 15.03 3.86 -5.94
N ILE A 16 16.25 4.35 -5.72
CA ILE A 16 16.72 5.65 -6.22
C ILE A 16 16.75 5.65 -7.75
N GLU A 17 17.33 4.62 -8.38
CA GLU A 17 17.32 4.50 -9.84
C GLU A 17 15.90 4.43 -10.41
N LYS A 18 14.98 3.75 -9.72
CA LYS A 18 13.56 3.74 -10.10
C LYS A 18 12.97 5.16 -10.05
N LEU A 19 13.28 5.92 -9.01
CA LEU A 19 12.85 7.31 -8.88
C LEU A 19 13.42 8.20 -9.99
N ILE A 20 14.71 8.05 -10.31
CA ILE A 20 15.36 8.78 -11.40
C ILE A 20 14.66 8.44 -12.72
N ARG A 21 14.45 7.16 -13.04
CA ARG A 21 13.71 6.75 -14.25
C ARG A 21 12.32 7.37 -14.33
N HIS A 22 11.62 7.45 -13.20
CA HIS A 22 10.29 8.05 -13.17
C HIS A 22 10.30 9.56 -13.43
N ARG A 23 11.27 10.30 -12.85
CA ARG A 23 11.32 11.76 -12.94
C ARG A 23 12.01 12.27 -14.21
N HIS A 24 13.02 11.55 -14.68
CA HIS A 24 14.02 12.04 -15.63
C HIS A 24 14.24 11.11 -16.84
N GLY A 25 13.81 9.86 -16.76
CA GLY A 25 14.15 8.84 -17.76
C GLY A 25 15.56 8.27 -17.52
N ASP A 26 16.36 8.16 -18.58
CA ASP A 26 17.63 7.44 -18.50
C ASP A 26 18.79 8.25 -17.93
N ILE A 27 18.70 9.59 -17.99
CA ILE A 27 19.76 10.51 -17.56
C ILE A 27 19.14 11.62 -16.72
N VAL A 28 19.74 11.93 -15.57
CA VAL A 28 19.34 13.11 -14.76
C VAL A 28 19.72 14.37 -15.54
N PRO A 29 18.84 15.36 -15.74
CA PRO A 29 19.19 16.61 -16.41
C PRO A 29 20.22 17.42 -15.62
N GLY A 30 21.02 18.24 -16.31
CA GLY A 30 21.91 19.22 -15.70
C GLY A 30 21.14 20.37 -15.07
N ALA A 31 20.73 20.19 -13.81
CA ALA A 31 20.04 21.18 -12.99
C ALA A 31 20.80 21.43 -11.67
N ASP A 32 20.51 22.55 -11.01
CA ASP A 32 21.21 23.00 -9.79
C ASP A 32 21.20 21.94 -8.66
N ASP A 33 20.13 21.14 -8.57
CA ASP A 33 19.93 20.13 -7.53
C ASP A 33 20.29 18.70 -7.98
N ALA A 34 20.77 18.51 -9.21
CA ALA A 34 21.00 17.16 -9.76
C ALA A 34 22.00 16.32 -8.96
N LEU A 35 22.96 16.96 -8.29
CA LEU A 35 23.97 16.27 -7.47
C LEU A 35 23.40 15.67 -6.17
N ILE A 36 22.14 15.98 -5.79
CA ILE A 36 21.51 15.38 -4.62
C ILE A 36 21.46 13.85 -4.69
N TYR A 37 21.35 13.29 -5.90
CA TYR A 37 21.37 11.84 -6.09
C TYR A 37 22.76 11.25 -5.79
N VAL A 38 23.81 11.94 -6.22
CA VAL A 38 25.21 11.57 -5.96
C VAL A 38 25.49 11.64 -4.47
N GLU A 39 25.07 12.72 -3.83
CA GLU A 39 25.16 12.94 -2.39
C GLU A 39 24.57 11.80 -1.57
N VAL A 40 23.38 11.33 -1.95
CA VAL A 40 22.68 10.22 -1.31
C VAL A 40 23.39 8.89 -1.57
N ILE A 41 23.78 8.62 -2.82
CA ILE A 41 24.50 7.39 -3.18
C ILE A 41 25.86 7.31 -2.49
N ALA A 42 26.59 8.43 -2.39
CA ALA A 42 27.84 8.51 -1.66
C ALA A 42 27.68 8.19 -0.18
N GLY A 43 26.66 8.75 0.48
CA GLY A 43 26.38 8.43 1.89
C GLY A 43 26.02 6.96 2.10
N LEU A 44 25.27 6.35 1.17
CA LEU A 44 24.95 4.92 1.26
C LEU A 44 26.16 4.02 0.95
N ALA A 45 26.97 4.39 -0.05
CA ALA A 45 28.13 3.62 -0.49
C ALA A 45 29.25 3.65 0.56
N LEU A 46 29.48 4.80 1.21
CA LEU A 46 30.51 4.94 2.23
C LEU A 46 30.31 3.97 3.40
N VAL A 47 29.06 3.81 3.86
CA VAL A 47 28.73 2.89 4.96
C VAL A 47 28.95 1.43 4.56
N GLU A 48 28.64 1.07 3.31
CA GLU A 48 28.70 -0.30 2.82
C GLU A 48 30.11 -0.73 2.39
N PHE A 49 30.82 0.14 1.66
CA PHE A 49 32.07 -0.19 0.95
C PHE A 49 33.32 0.47 1.55
N LYS A 50 33.16 1.38 2.53
CA LYS A 50 34.28 2.09 3.19
C LYS A 50 35.23 2.70 2.16
N GLU A 51 36.47 2.24 2.03
CA GLU A 51 37.48 2.80 1.13
C GLU A 51 37.12 2.62 -0.35
N GLU A 52 36.44 1.53 -0.71
CA GLU A 52 36.04 1.23 -2.10
C GLU A 52 34.85 2.07 -2.59
N PHE A 53 34.22 2.87 -1.72
CA PHE A 53 33.01 3.60 -2.07
C PHE A 53 33.22 4.64 -3.18
N VAL A 54 34.45 5.18 -3.31
CA VAL A 54 34.77 6.21 -4.30
C VAL A 54 34.52 5.70 -5.72
N GLU A 55 35.05 4.52 -6.04
CA GLU A 55 34.88 3.90 -7.36
C GLU A 55 33.42 3.54 -7.63
N VAL A 56 32.70 3.09 -6.61
CA VAL A 56 31.26 2.77 -6.69
C VAL A 56 30.46 4.03 -7.05
N VAL A 57 30.72 5.15 -6.39
CA VAL A 57 30.00 6.41 -6.63
C VAL A 57 30.35 6.98 -8.01
N LEU A 58 31.63 7.00 -8.39
CA LEU A 58 32.06 7.47 -9.71
C LEU A 58 31.44 6.64 -10.84
N GLY A 59 31.49 5.31 -10.74
CA GLY A 59 30.89 4.42 -11.74
C GLY A 59 29.37 4.55 -11.81
N TRP A 60 28.71 4.79 -10.68
CA TRP A 60 27.27 5.05 -10.66
C TRP A 60 26.92 6.41 -11.28
N ALA A 61 27.68 7.47 -10.94
CA ALA A 61 27.47 8.82 -11.45
C ALA A 61 27.73 8.89 -12.97
N ALA A 62 28.75 8.20 -13.48
CA ALA A 62 29.05 8.15 -14.93
C ALA A 62 27.87 7.60 -15.76
N ARG A 63 27.02 6.74 -15.17
CA ARG A 63 25.82 6.23 -15.83
C ARG A 63 24.66 7.24 -15.82
N TRP A 64 24.41 7.87 -14.68
CA TRP A 64 23.18 8.65 -14.45
C TRP A 64 23.36 10.16 -14.67
N LEU A 65 24.59 10.66 -14.56
CA LEU A 65 24.99 12.06 -14.73
C LEU A 65 26.23 12.15 -15.64
N PRO A 66 26.19 11.67 -16.89
CA PRO A 66 27.35 11.66 -17.79
C PRO A 66 27.86 13.06 -18.17
N TRP A 67 27.04 14.10 -17.96
CA TRP A 67 27.41 15.50 -18.18
C TRP A 67 28.14 16.12 -16.98
N ALA A 68 28.04 15.54 -15.79
CA ALA A 68 28.66 16.09 -14.59
C ALA A 68 30.17 15.90 -14.66
N ARG A 69 30.95 16.93 -14.30
CA ARG A 69 32.41 16.81 -14.33
C ARG A 69 32.85 15.89 -13.20
N LYS A 70 33.90 15.11 -13.45
CA LYS A 70 34.47 14.21 -12.44
C LYS A 70 34.84 14.95 -11.15
N ALA A 71 35.40 16.16 -11.27
CA ALA A 71 35.76 17.00 -10.13
C ALA A 71 34.55 17.33 -9.24
N ASP A 72 33.40 17.69 -9.83
CA ASP A 72 32.18 18.01 -9.06
C ASP A 72 31.69 16.79 -8.25
N ILE A 73 31.82 15.58 -8.82
CA ILE A 73 31.48 14.33 -8.14
C ILE A 73 32.49 14.01 -7.03
N GLU A 74 33.78 14.21 -7.28
CA GLU A 74 34.85 14.03 -6.30
C GLU A 74 34.71 14.98 -5.12
N ASP A 75 34.28 16.22 -5.36
CA ASP A 75 33.99 17.19 -4.30
C ASP A 75 32.85 16.69 -3.39
N VAL A 76 31.76 16.18 -3.98
CA VAL A 76 30.67 15.56 -3.19
C VAL A 76 31.20 14.37 -2.37
N ILE A 77 32.01 13.50 -2.96
CA ILE A 77 32.61 12.35 -2.27
C ILE A 77 33.50 12.82 -1.10
N TYR A 78 34.34 13.83 -1.33
CA TYR A 78 35.25 14.39 -0.35
C TYR A 78 34.50 15.08 0.79
N GLU A 79 33.54 15.95 0.49
CA GLU A 79 32.69 16.60 1.49
C GLU A 79 31.95 15.58 2.34
N ARG A 80 31.57 14.45 1.73
CA ARG A 80 31.04 13.34 2.49
C ARG A 80 32.07 12.90 3.54
N THR A 81 33.28 12.50 3.18
CA THR A 81 34.28 12.00 4.16
C THR A 81 34.53 12.88 5.40
N LYS A 82 34.28 14.20 5.34
CA LYS A 82 34.49 15.14 6.45
C LYS A 82 33.46 15.04 7.58
N VAL A 83 32.27 14.49 7.32
CA VAL A 83 31.17 14.49 8.30
C VAL A 83 31.19 13.19 9.11
N ARG A 84 30.94 13.25 10.43
CA ARG A 84 30.66 12.04 11.22
C ARG A 84 29.35 11.41 10.72
N PHE A 85 29.46 10.34 9.96
CA PHE A 85 28.30 9.69 9.38
C PHE A 85 27.43 8.98 10.40
N SER A 86 26.15 9.28 10.33
CA SER A 86 25.10 8.40 10.81
C SER A 86 24.51 7.65 9.62
N ASP A 87 24.07 6.41 9.85
CA ASP A 87 23.31 5.68 8.84
C ASP A 87 22.15 6.54 8.34
N LEU A 88 22.13 6.82 7.04
CA LEU A 88 21.04 7.56 6.41
C LEU A 88 19.72 6.86 6.72
N SER A 89 18.93 7.43 7.61
CA SER A 89 17.63 6.87 7.94
C SER A 89 16.73 6.86 6.70
N ALA A 90 15.73 5.99 6.66
CA ALA A 90 14.78 5.98 5.55
C ALA A 90 14.14 7.37 5.35
N ASP A 91 13.84 8.07 6.45
CA ASP A 91 13.21 9.39 6.39
C ASP A 91 14.19 10.48 5.95
N ALA A 92 15.45 10.43 6.38
CA ALA A 92 16.50 11.33 5.87
C ALA A 92 16.64 11.23 4.35
N LEU A 93 16.61 10.01 3.79
CA LEU A 93 16.60 9.80 2.34
C LEU A 93 15.34 10.35 1.67
N GLY A 94 14.17 10.16 2.29
CA GLY A 94 12.91 10.68 1.77
C GLY A 94 12.90 12.20 1.70
N HIS A 95 13.49 12.87 2.70
CA HIS A 95 13.66 14.32 2.72
C HIS A 95 14.67 14.79 1.68
N ALA A 96 15.87 14.20 1.63
CA ALA A 96 16.91 14.57 0.67
C ALA A 96 16.44 14.46 -0.78
N LEU A 97 15.75 13.37 -1.13
CA LEU A 97 15.24 13.12 -2.48
C LEU A 97 13.91 13.84 -2.79
N HIS A 98 13.35 14.56 -1.82
CA HIS A 98 12.01 15.15 -1.90
C HIS A 98 10.97 14.14 -2.41
N LEU A 99 11.00 12.92 -1.89
CA LEU A 99 10.11 11.81 -2.28
C LEU A 99 8.78 11.92 -1.55
N SER A 100 7.70 12.24 -2.28
CA SER A 100 6.36 12.32 -1.68
C SER A 100 5.81 10.92 -1.35
N TYR A 101 4.86 10.83 -0.41
CA TYR A 101 4.21 9.57 -0.08
C TYR A 101 3.37 9.04 -1.24
N ALA A 102 2.80 9.94 -2.04
CA ALA A 102 2.04 9.60 -3.24
C ALA A 102 2.95 8.92 -4.27
N GLU A 103 4.06 9.56 -4.63
CA GLU A 103 5.06 9.03 -5.57
C GLU A 103 5.68 7.73 -5.05
N ARG A 104 6.07 7.70 -3.76
CA ARG A 104 6.56 6.48 -3.10
C ARG A 104 5.57 5.32 -3.21
N SER A 105 4.27 5.60 -3.07
CA SER A 105 3.22 4.59 -3.18
C SER A 105 3.01 4.13 -4.62
N ALA A 106 3.05 5.06 -5.58
CA ALA A 106 2.89 4.77 -7.00
C ALA A 106 4.04 3.90 -7.53
N LEU A 107 5.27 4.18 -7.10
CA LEU A 107 6.48 3.47 -7.52
C LEU A 107 6.78 2.20 -6.72
N ASP A 108 5.95 1.87 -5.72
CA ASP A 108 6.16 0.76 -4.78
C ASP A 108 7.57 0.80 -4.13
N ILE A 109 7.99 2.00 -3.71
CA ILE A 109 9.23 2.23 -2.97
C ILE A 109 8.99 1.89 -1.49
N ARG A 110 9.85 1.03 -0.94
CA ARG A 110 9.65 0.42 0.39
C ARG A 110 10.73 0.82 1.40
N THR A 111 11.98 0.98 0.98
CA THR A 111 13.13 1.17 1.87
C THR A 111 13.47 2.64 2.14
N ILE A 112 12.91 3.55 1.34
CA ILE A 112 13.03 5.01 1.49
C ILE A 112 11.75 5.55 2.14
N GLY A 113 11.91 6.60 2.97
CA GLY A 113 10.84 7.35 3.62
C GLY A 113 10.10 8.28 2.67
N ALA A 114 9.33 9.21 3.23
CA ALA A 114 8.67 10.26 2.46
C ALA A 114 8.72 11.56 3.26
N PHE A 115 8.89 12.70 2.58
CA PHE A 115 9.08 13.99 3.24
C PHE A 115 7.77 14.64 3.74
N ASP A 116 6.66 14.33 3.08
CA ASP A 116 5.35 14.97 3.25
C ASP A 116 4.42 14.23 4.23
N VAL A 117 4.73 12.99 4.58
CA VAL A 117 3.93 12.17 5.50
C VAL A 117 4.79 11.53 6.58
N PRO A 118 4.58 11.89 7.87
CA PRO A 118 5.32 11.32 8.98
C PRO A 118 5.19 9.79 9.08
N LYS A 119 6.24 9.14 9.60
CA LYS A 119 6.32 7.66 9.75
C LYS A 119 5.11 7.04 10.45
N ARG A 120 4.63 7.67 11.54
CA ARG A 120 3.44 7.19 12.29
C ARG A 120 2.18 7.18 11.43
N LYS A 121 1.95 8.24 10.64
CA LYS A 121 0.79 8.37 9.75
C LYS A 121 0.88 7.35 8.60
N ARG A 122 2.07 7.17 8.00
CA ARG A 122 2.30 6.12 6.98
C ARG A 122 2.02 4.71 7.50
N ALA A 123 2.47 4.40 8.72
CA ALA A 123 2.19 3.10 9.35
C ALA A 123 0.69 2.86 9.56
N LYS A 124 -0.06 3.88 9.97
CA LYS A 124 -1.53 3.81 10.10
C LYS A 124 -2.20 3.53 8.76
N LEU A 125 -1.83 4.28 7.71
CA LEU A 125 -2.34 4.08 6.35
C LEU A 125 -2.03 2.68 5.81
N GLN A 126 -0.81 2.17 6.04
CA GLN A 126 -0.44 0.82 5.62
C GLN A 126 -1.24 -0.26 6.36
N LYS A 127 -1.46 -0.09 7.67
CA LYS A 127 -2.29 -1.00 8.47
C LYS A 127 -3.73 -1.02 7.97
N GLU A 128 -4.29 0.13 7.63
CA GLU A 128 -5.64 0.25 7.08
C GLU A 128 -5.76 -0.42 5.70
N LYS A 129 -4.82 -0.16 4.78
CA LYS A 129 -4.77 -0.85 3.48
C LYS A 129 -4.68 -2.37 3.64
N ARG A 130 -3.87 -2.87 4.58
CA ARG A 130 -3.77 -4.31 4.88
C ARG A 130 -5.09 -4.87 5.40
N ARG A 131 -5.76 -4.18 6.33
CA ARG A 131 -7.08 -4.56 6.85
C ARG A 131 -8.14 -4.59 5.76
N GLN A 132 -8.13 -3.62 4.84
CA GLN A 132 -9.05 -3.61 3.70
C GLN A 132 -8.83 -4.84 2.80
N ARG A 133 -7.58 -5.12 2.42
CA ARG A 133 -7.25 -6.32 1.62
C ARG A 133 -7.63 -7.62 2.32
N ASP A 134 -7.40 -7.72 3.63
CA ASP A 134 -7.81 -8.89 4.42
C ASP A 134 -9.33 -9.06 4.45
N ARG A 135 -10.09 -7.97 4.63
CA ARG A 135 -11.55 -7.99 4.55
C ARG A 135 -12.04 -8.49 3.19
N SER A 136 -11.49 -7.94 2.10
CA SER A 136 -11.86 -8.35 0.74
C SER A 136 -11.55 -9.83 0.47
N ARG A 137 -10.36 -10.29 0.87
CA ARG A 137 -9.97 -11.72 0.72
C ARG A 137 -10.89 -12.65 1.50
N LYS A 138 -11.23 -12.29 2.74
CA LYS A 138 -12.15 -13.09 3.56
C LYS A 138 -13.56 -13.12 3.00
N GLU A 139 -14.02 -12.00 2.47
CA GLU A 139 -15.31 -11.94 1.78
C GLU A 139 -15.32 -12.84 0.54
N GLU A 140 -14.30 -12.73 -0.31
CA GLU A 140 -14.14 -13.58 -1.50
C GLU A 140 -14.10 -15.07 -1.13
N GLN A 141 -13.34 -15.44 -0.10
CA GLN A 141 -13.31 -16.82 0.42
C GLN A 141 -14.68 -17.30 0.89
N ARG A 142 -15.45 -16.46 1.61
CA ARG A 142 -16.81 -16.81 2.03
C ARG A 142 -17.74 -17.00 0.83
N ARG A 143 -17.65 -16.14 -0.17
CA ARG A 143 -18.45 -16.26 -1.40
C ARG A 143 -18.10 -17.52 -2.17
N ALA A 144 -16.80 -17.84 -2.32
CA ALA A 144 -16.34 -19.06 -2.97
C ALA A 144 -16.79 -20.34 -2.23
N ALA A 145 -16.92 -20.28 -0.90
CA ALA A 145 -17.48 -21.36 -0.09
C ALA A 145 -19.02 -21.44 -0.10
N GLY A 146 -19.71 -20.63 -0.92
CA GLY A 146 -21.17 -20.63 -1.04
C GLY A 146 -21.91 -19.91 0.09
N ALA A 147 -21.22 -19.10 0.92
CA ALA A 147 -21.89 -18.34 1.96
C ALA A 147 -22.78 -17.25 1.34
N LEU A 148 -24.07 -17.27 1.70
CA LEU A 148 -25.05 -16.26 1.31
C LEU A 148 -24.60 -14.88 1.79
N SER A 149 -24.87 -13.85 0.99
CA SER A 149 -24.65 -12.48 1.47
C SER A 149 -25.58 -12.16 2.61
N ARG A 150 -25.23 -11.16 3.42
CA ARG A 150 -26.14 -10.67 4.46
C ARG A 150 -27.46 -10.16 3.85
N ALA A 151 -27.42 -9.57 2.65
CA ALA A 151 -28.61 -9.12 1.94
C ALA A 151 -29.48 -10.32 1.54
N ASP A 152 -28.89 -11.36 0.94
CA ASP A 152 -29.60 -12.57 0.53
C ASP A 152 -30.19 -13.31 1.74
N TYR A 153 -29.43 -13.41 2.83
CA TYR A 153 -29.90 -13.99 4.08
C TYR A 153 -31.08 -13.21 4.68
N LEU A 154 -31.01 -11.87 4.68
CA LEU A 154 -32.09 -11.03 5.22
C LEU A 154 -33.33 -11.05 4.34
N ALA A 155 -33.18 -11.04 3.02
CA ALA A 155 -34.29 -11.14 2.06
C ALA A 155 -35.04 -12.48 2.19
N ASN A 156 -34.30 -13.57 2.43
CA ASN A 156 -34.90 -14.89 2.65
C ASN A 156 -35.23 -15.16 4.13
N SER A 157 -35.09 -14.17 5.02
CA SER A 157 -35.40 -14.35 6.43
C SER A 157 -36.90 -14.39 6.62
N PHE A 158 -37.40 -15.47 7.23
CA PHE A 158 -38.82 -15.57 7.61
C PHE A 158 -39.29 -14.42 8.51
N SER A 159 -38.38 -13.75 9.23
CA SER A 159 -38.71 -12.53 10.00
C SER A 159 -39.06 -11.33 9.12
N GLN A 160 -38.50 -11.24 7.92
CA GLN A 160 -38.84 -10.21 6.93
C GLN A 160 -40.03 -10.63 6.06
N VAL A 161 -40.02 -11.87 5.56
CA VAL A 161 -41.07 -12.39 4.67
C VAL A 161 -42.41 -12.56 5.41
N ARG A 162 -42.36 -12.73 6.74
CA ARG A 162 -43.52 -12.86 7.65
C ARG A 162 -44.63 -13.77 7.11
N PRO A 163 -44.32 -14.99 6.64
CA PRO A 163 -45.28 -15.86 5.95
C PRO A 163 -46.52 -16.23 6.79
N TRP A 164 -46.44 -16.16 8.12
CA TRP A 164 -47.56 -16.42 9.03
C TRP A 164 -48.71 -15.40 8.91
N GLU A 165 -48.45 -14.22 8.35
CA GLU A 165 -49.47 -13.19 8.14
C GLU A 165 -50.47 -13.61 7.08
N ALA A 166 -50.02 -14.23 5.99
CA ALA A 166 -50.88 -14.79 4.96
C ALA A 166 -51.82 -15.89 5.52
N PHE A 167 -51.42 -16.57 6.59
CA PHE A 167 -52.26 -17.58 7.27
C PHE A 167 -53.11 -16.99 8.41
N GLY A 168 -52.97 -15.69 8.72
CA GLY A 168 -53.66 -15.05 9.85
C GLY A 168 -53.29 -15.61 11.23
N ILE A 169 -52.11 -16.21 11.39
CA ILE A 169 -51.66 -16.83 12.65
C ILE A 169 -50.43 -16.16 13.25
N SER A 170 -50.19 -16.37 14.55
CA SER A 170 -48.96 -15.91 15.19
C SER A 170 -47.73 -16.66 14.66
N ARG A 171 -46.58 -15.98 14.62
CA ARG A 171 -45.27 -16.57 14.28
C ARG A 171 -44.98 -17.87 15.04
N ARG A 172 -45.26 -17.89 16.35
CA ARG A 172 -44.99 -19.06 17.21
C ARG A 172 -45.83 -20.27 16.81
N THR A 173 -47.08 -20.04 16.39
CA THR A 173 -47.97 -21.08 15.86
C THR A 173 -47.47 -21.59 14.51
N TRP A 174 -47.03 -20.70 13.62
CA TRP A 174 -46.44 -21.06 12.32
C TRP A 174 -45.16 -21.90 12.44
N GLU A 175 -44.25 -21.52 13.35
CA GLU A 175 -43.03 -22.29 13.62
C GLU A 175 -43.35 -23.69 14.16
N ARG A 176 -44.37 -23.83 15.03
CA ARG A 176 -44.85 -25.13 15.54
C ARG A 176 -45.47 -26.02 14.45
N ARG A 177 -46.09 -25.43 13.42
CA ARG A 177 -46.71 -26.14 12.30
C ARG A 177 -45.73 -26.57 11.21
N GLY A 178 -44.41 -26.42 11.44
CA GLY A 178 -43.40 -26.90 10.50
C GLY A 178 -43.03 -25.90 9.39
N LYS A 179 -43.37 -24.62 9.56
CA LYS A 179 -43.00 -23.51 8.64
C LYS A 179 -43.54 -23.66 7.20
N PRO A 180 -44.85 -23.90 7.00
CA PRO A 180 -45.42 -23.95 5.66
C PRO A 180 -45.27 -22.61 4.93
N MET A 181 -44.92 -22.63 3.65
CA MET A 181 -44.91 -21.45 2.79
C MET A 181 -46.32 -21.23 2.22
N PRO A 182 -46.83 -19.99 2.16
CA PRO A 182 -48.11 -19.70 1.54
C PRO A 182 -48.02 -19.85 0.02
N ASP A 183 -49.02 -20.48 -0.58
CA ASP A 183 -49.17 -20.57 -2.03
C ASP A 183 -49.78 -19.27 -2.59
N ALA A 184 -49.63 -19.03 -3.89
CA ALA A 184 -50.13 -17.82 -4.56
C ALA A 184 -51.62 -17.54 -4.30
N ALA A 185 -52.44 -18.59 -4.10
CA ALA A 185 -53.85 -18.46 -3.73
C ALA A 185 -54.05 -17.87 -2.32
N THR A 186 -53.31 -18.37 -1.33
CA THR A 186 -53.41 -17.92 0.07
C THR A 186 -52.89 -16.49 0.31
N ILE A 187 -52.04 -15.98 -0.59
CA ILE A 187 -51.56 -14.59 -0.54
C ILE A 187 -52.66 -13.63 -1.01
N SER A 188 -53.54 -14.07 -1.92
CA SER A 188 -54.63 -13.25 -2.47
C SER A 188 -55.81 -13.08 -1.51
N ASP A 189 -56.01 -14.02 -0.57
CA ASP A 189 -57.11 -13.99 0.40
C ASP A 189 -56.81 -13.10 1.62
N CYS A 190 -55.58 -12.62 1.75
CA CYS A 190 -55.15 -11.75 2.83
C CYS A 190 -55.24 -10.29 2.41
N ASP A 191 -56.46 -9.79 2.22
CA ASP A 191 -56.71 -8.35 2.19
C ASP A 191 -56.20 -7.74 3.51
N PRO A 192 -55.51 -6.59 3.50
CA PRO A 192 -55.05 -5.97 4.72
C PRO A 192 -56.28 -5.60 5.55
N ILE A 193 -56.37 -6.13 6.76
CA ILE A 193 -57.26 -5.60 7.79
C ILE A 193 -56.91 -4.13 7.92
N SER A 194 -57.73 -3.26 7.33
CA SER A 194 -57.70 -1.82 7.52
C SER A 194 -57.76 -1.57 9.02
N LEU A 195 -56.63 -1.15 9.60
CA LEU A 195 -56.59 -0.52 10.90
C LEU A 195 -57.30 0.82 10.76
N ALA A 196 -58.60 0.81 11.05
CA ALA A 196 -59.39 2.01 11.26
C ALA A 196 -58.99 2.66 12.59
N ALA A 197 -58.67 3.96 12.50
CA ALA A 197 -58.66 5.03 13.51
C ALA A 197 -57.88 4.82 14.83
#